data_AF-A0A7Y3DF06-F1
#
_entry.id   AF-A0A7Y3DF06-F1
#
_cell.length_a   1.000
_cell.length_b   1.000
_cell.length_c   1.000
_cell.angle_alpha   90.00
_cell.angle_beta   90.00
_cell.angle_gamma   90.00
#
_symmetry.space_group_name_H-M   'P 1'
#
loop_
_entity.id
_entity.type
_entity.pdbx_description
1 polymer ?
#
loop_
_entity_poly.entity_id
_entity_poly.type
_entity_poly.pdbx_seq_one_letter_code
_entity_poly.pdbx_strand_id
1 'polypeptide(L)' 'MSATRTQVYLTEEQRRRIDALAEAEGVTMAEIIRRALDSYLEEDAPDPVLALAATFGAAPDAMVPNRDEWDRG' A
#
# COMPACT_ATOMS: atom_id res chain seq x y z
N MET A 1 3.06 5.19 -17.82
CA MET A 1 1.65 5.63 -17.79
C MET A 1 1.61 7.13 -17.99
N SER A 2 0.59 7.68 -18.64
CA SER A 2 0.41 9.13 -18.78
C SER A 2 -0.13 9.73 -17.48
N ALA A 3 0.39 10.89 -17.06
CA ALA A 3 -0.14 11.60 -15.90
C ALA A 3 -1.49 12.26 -16.23
N THR A 4 -2.48 12.09 -15.36
CA THR A 4 -3.76 12.81 -15.42
C THR A 4 -3.64 14.09 -14.57
N ARG A 5 -4.04 15.24 -15.12
CA ARG A 5 -4.03 16.51 -14.38
C ARG A 5 -5.13 16.49 -13.31
N THR A 6 -4.73 16.60 -12.05
CA THR A 6 -5.64 16.64 -10.90
C THR A 6 -5.40 17.91 -10.10
N GLN A 7 -6.49 18.59 -9.71
CA GLN A 7 -6.42 19.73 -8.80
C GLN A 7 -6.79 19.26 -7.39
N VAL A 8 -5.93 19.56 -6.42
CA VAL A 8 -6.15 19.24 -5.00
C VAL A 8 -5.96 20.51 -4.18
N TYR A 9 -6.70 20.62 -3.08
CA TYR A 9 -6.51 21.68 -2.10
C TYR A 9 -5.55 21.20 -1.03
N LEU A 10 -4.55 22.02 -0.72
CA LEU A 10 -3.58 21.80 0.35
C LEU A 10 -3.71 22.94 1.35
N THR A 11 -3.46 22.65 2.62
CA THR A 11 -3.25 23.72 3.59
C THR A 11 -1.93 24.45 3.28
N GLU A 12 -1.81 25.70 3.74
CA GLU A 12 -0.59 26.48 3.59
C GLU A 12 0.62 25.75 4.19
N GLU A 13 0.42 25.09 5.33
CA GLU A 13 1.47 24.31 5.98
C GLU A 13 1.90 23.10 5.16
N GLN A 14 0.94 22.36 4.58
CA GLN A 14 1.25 21.23 3.69
C GLN A 14 2.05 21.71 2.48
N ARG A 15 1.64 22.83 1.86
CA ARG A 15 2.34 23.40 0.72
C ARG A 15 3.77 23.77 1.07
N ARG A 16 3.98 24.49 2.17
CA ARG A 16 5.32 24.86 2.66
C ARG A 16 6.22 23.65 2.89
N ARG A 17 5.69 22.59 3.49
CA ARG A 17 6.47 21.37 3.77
C ARG A 17 6.86 20.65 2.48
N ILE A 18 5.95 20.54 1.52
CA ILE A 18 6.24 19.91 0.23
C ILE A 18 7.27 20.72 -0.57
N ASP A 19 7.14 22.05 -0.59
CA ASP A 19 8.10 22.91 -1.30
C ASP A 19 9.52 22.76 -0.70
N ALA A 20 9.65 22.72 0.63
CA ALA A 20 10.94 22.50 1.29
C ALA A 20 11.55 21.13 0.98
N LEU A 21 10.73 20.07 0.92
CA LEU A 21 11.18 18.73 0.50
C LEU A 21 11.64 18.71 -0.96
N ALA A 22 10.85 19.31 -1.85
CA ALA A 22 11.17 19.41 -3.27
C ALA A 22 12.49 20.14 -3.51
N GLU A 23 12.73 21.24 -2.79
CA GLU A 23 13.98 21.99 -2.85
C GLU A 23 15.16 21.17 -2.31
N ALA A 24 15.01 20.53 -1.15
CA ALA A 24 16.06 19.73 -0.54
C ALA A 24 16.48 18.52 -1.40
N GLU A 25 15.53 17.92 -2.12
CA GLU A 25 15.78 16.76 -2.99
C GLU A 25 16.09 17.13 -4.45
N GLY A 26 15.94 18.40 -4.83
CA GLY A 26 16.12 18.84 -6.22
C GLY A 26 15.07 18.26 -7.19
N VAL A 27 13.86 18.00 -6.70
CA VAL A 27 12.76 17.42 -7.50
C VAL A 27 11.56 18.36 -7.53
N THR A 28 10.55 18.03 -8.35
CA THR A 28 9.34 18.85 -8.44
C THR A 28 8.35 18.54 -7.30
N MET A 29 7.53 19.53 -6.93
CA MET A 29 6.37 19.33 -6.03
C MET A 29 5.50 18.13 -6.47
N ALA A 30 5.29 17.99 -7.78
CA ALA A 30 4.48 16.90 -8.35
C ALA A 30 5.12 15.52 -8.13
N GLU A 31 6.45 15.44 -8.10
CA GLU A 31 7.18 14.20 -7.80
C GLU A 31 7.07 13.82 -6.33
N ILE A 32 7.22 14.79 -5.41
CA ILE A 32 7.00 14.56 -3.98
C ILE A 32 5.57 14.05 -3.71
N ILE A 33 4.57 14.72 -4.29
CA ILE A 33 3.17 14.31 -4.14
C ILE A 33 2.95 12.91 -4.72
N ARG A 34 3.54 12.60 -5.87
CA ARG A 34 3.41 11.26 -6.47
C ARG A 34 4.00 10.19 -5.59
N ARG A 35 5.24 10.35 -5.09
CA ARG A 35 5.87 9.37 -4.19
C ARG A 35 5.08 9.18 -2.90
N ALA A 36 4.52 10.26 -2.35
CA ALA A 36 3.68 10.18 -1.16
C ALA A 36 2.38 9.40 -1.44
N LEU A 37 1.76 9.62 -2.61
CA LEU A 37 0.59 8.87 -3.05
C LEU A 37 0.94 7.41 -3.35
N ASP A 38 2.04 7.15 -4.06
CA ASP A 38 2.53 5.81 -4.35
C ASP A 38 2.76 5.08 -3.03
N SER A 39 3.51 5.64 -2.08
CA SER A 39 3.70 5.02 -0.76
C SER A 39 2.41 4.84 0.06
N TYR A 40 1.43 5.74 -0.08
CA TYR A 40 0.15 5.64 0.63
C TYR A 40 -0.78 4.59 0.00
N LEU A 41 -0.67 4.39 -1.32
CA LEU A 41 -1.47 3.45 -2.09
C LEU A 41 -0.77 2.07 -2.23
N GLU A 42 0.55 2.04 -2.09
CA GLU A 42 1.42 0.86 -1.93
C GLU A 42 1.33 0.28 -0.50
N GLU A 43 0.28 0.59 0.25
CA GLU A 43 -0.26 -0.40 1.20
C GLU A 43 -0.77 -1.61 0.40
N ASP A 44 0.18 -2.34 -0.18
CA ASP A 44 0.09 -3.70 -0.69
C ASP A 44 -0.31 -4.60 0.47
N ALA A 45 -1.60 -4.59 0.81
CA ALA A 45 -2.21 -5.88 1.06
C ALA A 45 -2.04 -6.63 -0.27
N PRO A 46 -1.19 -7.68 -0.34
CA PRO A 46 -1.10 -8.47 -1.55
C PRO A 46 -2.53 -8.87 -1.91
N ASP A 47 -2.91 -8.75 -3.18
CA ASP A 47 -4.25 -9.11 -3.64
C ASP A 47 -4.65 -10.40 -2.91
N PRO A 48 -5.66 -10.35 -2.01
CA PRO A 48 -5.92 -11.46 -1.11
C PRO A 48 -6.10 -12.79 -1.85
N VAL A 49 -6.58 -12.72 -3.10
CA VAL A 49 -6.73 -13.87 -3.98
C VAL A 49 -5.37 -14.40 -4.45
N LEU A 50 -4.46 -13.52 -4.89
CA LEU A 50 -3.11 -13.91 -5.30
C LEU A 50 -2.27 -14.40 -4.11
N ALA A 51 -2.38 -13.75 -2.95
CA ALA A 51 -1.71 -14.16 -1.72
C ALA A 51 -2.16 -15.56 -1.31
N LEU A 52 -3.47 -15.83 -1.30
CA LEU A 52 -4.01 -17.15 -0.97
C LEU A 52 -3.54 -18.20 -1.98
N ALA A 53 -3.63 -17.92 -3.28
CA ALA A 53 -3.19 -18.82 -4.33
C ALA A 53 -1.70 -19.19 -4.22
N ALA A 54 -0.84 -18.22 -3.88
CA ALA A 54 0.59 -18.45 -3.70
C ALA A 54 0.93 -19.34 -2.48
N THR A 55 0.05 -19.40 -1.47
CA THR A 55 0.23 -20.23 -0.27
C THR A 55 -0.35 -21.64 -0.38
N PHE A 56 -1.08 -21.94 -1.46
CA PHE A 56 -1.69 -23.26 -1.64
C PHE A 56 -0.64 -24.37 -1.67
N GLY A 57 -0.73 -25.30 -0.72
CA GLY A 57 0.22 -26.41 -0.61
C GLY A 57 1.58 -26.06 0.01
N ALA A 58 1.76 -24.85 0.56
CA ALA A 58 3.02 -24.44 1.21
C ALA A 58 3.38 -25.28 2.46
N ALA A 59 2.41 -25.98 3.05
CA ALA A 59 2.59 -26.87 4.19
C ALA A 59 1.95 -28.24 3.90
N PRO A 60 2.62 -29.12 3.14
CA PRO A 60 2.07 -30.43 2.76
C PRO A 60 1.88 -31.36 3.96
N ASP A 61 2.68 -31.20 5.01
CA ASP A 61 2.64 -32.01 6.23
C ASP A 61 1.76 -31.37 7.32
N ALA A 62 0.97 -30.36 6.99
CA ALA A 62 0.06 -29.74 7.94
C ALA A 62 -0.99 -30.75 8.41
N MET A 63 -0.96 -31.06 9.71
CA MET A 63 -1.96 -31.89 10.35
C MET A 63 -3.24 -31.08 10.55
N VAL A 64 -4.31 -31.46 9.87
CA VAL A 64 -5.64 -30.86 10.06
C VAL A 64 -6.29 -31.55 11.26
N PRO A 65 -6.56 -30.82 12.37
CA PRO A 65 -7.28 -31.39 13.52
C PRO A 65 -8.67 -31.84 13.12
N ASN A 66 -9.23 -32.82 13.85
CA ASN A 66 -10.59 -33.26 13.59
C ASN A 66 -11.56 -32.11 13.86
N ARG A 67 -12.53 -31.91 12.96
CA ARG A 67 -13.59 -30.89 13.07
C ARG A 67 -14.35 -30.98 14.40
N ASP A 68 -14.50 -32.18 14.94
CA ASP A 68 -15.16 -32.43 16.23
C ASP A 68 -14.45 -31.72 17.40
N GLU A 69 -13.17 -31.39 17.26
CA GLU A 69 -12.39 -30.67 18.30
C GLU A 69 -12.72 -29.17 18.36
N TRP A 70 -13.40 -28.64 17.34
CA TRP A 70 -13.70 -27.21 17.19
C TRP A 70 -15.12 -26.86 17.61
N ASP A 71 -15.97 -27.86 17.78
CA ASP A 71 -17.35 -27.72 18.22
C ASP A 71 -17.35 -27.46 19.73
N ARG A 72 -17.05 -26.22 20.12
CA ARG A 72 -17.28 -25.75 21.49
C ARG A 72 -18.75 -25.36 21.59
N GLY A 73 -19.58 -26.33 21.97
CA GLY A 73 -20.98 -26.09 22.37
C GLY A 73 -21.11 -25.01 23.44
#